data_AF-A0A9P6YHP3-F1
#
_entry.id   AF-A0A9P6YHP3-F1
#
_cell.length_a   1.000
_cell.length_b   1.000
_cell.length_c   1.000
_cell.angle_alpha   90.00
_cell.angle_beta   90.00
_cell.angle_gamma   90.00
#
_symmetry.space_group_name_H-M   'P 1'
#
loop_
_entity.id
_entity.type
_entity.pdbx_description
1 polymer ?
#
loop_
_entity_poly.entity_id
_entity_poly.type
_entity_poly.pdbx_seq_one_letter_code
_entity_poly.pdbx_strand_id
1 'polypeptide(L)'
;MDALKRRHSNLQLPKSPPPKYIETFDAIPLSESLFDQPSLLEVEKDIGLYRQQERSKIKLFIYTHQHTITTIILTILALWTRFRKIDKSRKVIWDEAHFGKFGSYYLKNEFYFDVHPPLGKMLVGLSGYLANYNGSFSFESGSTYPDEVDVYTMRIFGAAWGAMLVPLAYGTAHNLNLSAKSCILSALMILFDNALLTISRFILLDSMLLFFTSLSFFCLSGFRYQRDSVKWIGLFAVAFVGMYTIEDLWNMLGDLHMPKLTYIAHWMSRILCLIIIPIAIYVASFAAHFHILRNSGPGDTMMSSLFQAGLNGSHLQSNPVQIAFGSNITIKSFGYSGGLLHSHPHYYPDGSKQQQITCYSFKDVNNIWQVRFPRSVGDEGQPNPKVNNTFIKYVKDGDIIRLFHLYTMRNLHSHPINAPISSKNWEVSGYGDDEIGDVQDNWRIEIVKDVNERNTKHVRALTTLFRLRHVYLNCLLASRHETLPEWGYKQQEVYCSRDDDLEDSSTFWSIEEHHNEKLPPAPDNAYKSSFFQNFAHLNIVMWYSNNALIPDPDKDDILASKPTEWPMVSVGLRMCSWDNENIKFYLMGNPSVWWPSFASIVTFSLLIIIYTIRLKRQVIDMSPGR
;
A
#
# COMPACT_ATOMS: atom_id res chain seq x y z
N MET A 1 -23.75 6.02 -69.81
CA MET A 1 -22.58 5.41 -70.47
C MET A 1 -21.82 6.51 -71.19
N ASP A 2 -20.56 6.82 -70.94
CA ASP A 2 -19.58 6.32 -70.00
C ASP A 2 -18.38 7.27 -70.01
N ALA A 3 -17.67 7.31 -68.87
CA ALA A 3 -16.26 7.65 -68.72
C ALA A 3 -15.78 9.11 -68.94
N LEU A 4 -15.23 9.65 -67.84
CA LEU A 4 -13.94 10.36 -67.75
C LEU A 4 -13.46 11.15 -68.98
N LYS A 5 -13.43 12.49 -68.88
CA LYS A 5 -12.34 13.35 -69.41
C LYS A 5 -12.49 14.82 -69.02
N ARG A 6 -11.45 15.31 -68.33
CA ARG A 6 -10.72 16.59 -68.48
C ARG A 6 -11.43 17.84 -69.05
N ARG A 7 -11.09 18.97 -68.38
CA ARG A 7 -11.07 20.39 -68.77
C ARG A 7 -12.31 21.26 -68.47
N HIS A 8 -12.02 22.36 -67.79
CA HIS A 8 -12.66 23.68 -67.72
C HIS A 8 -13.98 23.91 -68.50
N SER A 9 -14.99 24.42 -67.80
CA SER A 9 -15.53 25.80 -67.94
C SER A 9 -17.00 25.85 -67.48
N ASN A 10 -17.33 26.78 -66.57
CA ASN A 10 -18.41 27.76 -66.70
C ASN A 10 -18.76 28.38 -65.34
N LEU A 11 -18.43 29.67 -65.24
CA LEU A 11 -18.95 30.63 -64.28
C LEU A 11 -20.47 30.78 -64.44
N GLN A 12 -21.16 30.99 -63.32
CA GLN A 12 -22.29 31.92 -63.26
C GLN A 12 -22.04 32.94 -62.14
N LEU A 13 -21.66 34.15 -62.56
CA LEU A 13 -21.91 35.44 -61.90
C LEU A 13 -23.32 35.93 -62.34
N PRO A 14 -23.84 37.09 -61.91
CA PRO A 14 -23.70 37.87 -60.66
C PRO A 14 -25.07 38.32 -60.12
N LYS A 15 -25.14 39.00 -58.96
CA LYS A 15 -26.18 40.01 -58.67
C LYS A 15 -25.83 40.92 -57.47
N SER A 16 -24.90 41.85 -57.68
CA SER A 16 -24.98 43.23 -57.16
C SER A 16 -23.69 44.00 -57.50
N PRO A 17 -23.78 45.24 -57.98
CA PRO A 17 -22.62 46.02 -58.45
C PRO A 17 -21.67 46.39 -57.31
N PRO A 18 -20.37 46.62 -57.63
CA PRO A 18 -19.40 47.11 -56.65
C PRO A 18 -19.76 48.54 -56.21
N PRO A 19 -19.64 48.89 -54.91
CA PRO A 19 -19.76 50.27 -54.48
C PRO A 19 -18.58 51.11 -55.01
N LYS A 20 -18.95 52.31 -55.46
CA LYS A 20 -18.16 53.27 -56.23
C LYS A 20 -16.89 53.71 -55.51
N TYR A 21 -15.77 53.67 -56.23
CA TYR A 21 -14.64 54.56 -55.99
C TYR A 21 -15.12 56.00 -56.25
N ILE A 22 -15.12 56.83 -55.21
CA ILE A 22 -15.17 58.28 -55.35
C ILE A 22 -13.76 58.77 -55.08
N GLU A 23 -12.96 58.82 -56.14
CA GLU A 23 -11.85 59.76 -56.26
C GLU A 23 -12.47 61.11 -56.65
N THR A 24 -12.75 61.95 -55.66
CA THR A 24 -12.83 63.40 -55.87
C THR A 24 -11.50 63.97 -55.44
N PHE A 25 -10.59 64.11 -56.40
CA PHE A 25 -9.47 65.03 -56.30
C PHE A 25 -10.03 66.45 -56.39
N ASP A 26 -10.30 67.06 -55.24
CA ASP A 26 -10.33 68.52 -55.17
C ASP A 26 -8.88 69.02 -55.23
N ALA A 27 -8.62 69.91 -56.18
CA ALA A 27 -7.31 70.51 -56.37
C ALA A 27 -6.93 71.32 -55.12
N ILE A 28 -5.88 70.86 -54.42
CA ILE A 28 -5.27 71.61 -53.32
C ILE A 28 -4.63 72.87 -53.95
N PRO A 29 -5.03 74.09 -53.54
CA PRO A 29 -4.28 75.27 -53.92
C PRO A 29 -2.90 75.18 -53.26
N LEU A 30 -1.84 75.37 -54.05
CA LEU A 30 -0.51 75.68 -53.52
C LEU A 30 -0.57 77.07 -52.89
N SER A 31 -1.08 77.14 -51.65
CA SER A 31 -0.95 78.30 -50.77
C SER A 31 -0.33 77.84 -49.45
N GLU A 32 0.81 78.45 -49.16
CA GLU A 32 1.65 78.35 -47.95
C GLU A 32 0.89 77.91 -46.68
N SER A 33 1.04 76.65 -46.29
CA SER A 33 0.91 76.23 -44.88
C SER A 33 1.70 74.92 -44.66
N LEU A 34 3.01 75.00 -44.82
CA LEU A 34 3.97 73.95 -44.43
C LEU A 34 4.28 73.97 -42.93
N PHE A 35 3.39 74.53 -42.10
CA PHE A 35 3.53 74.65 -40.65
C PHE A 35 2.19 74.37 -39.97
N ASP A 36 1.84 73.09 -39.86
CA ASP A 36 1.00 72.55 -38.78
C ASP A 36 1.32 71.05 -38.66
N GLN A 37 2.61 70.76 -38.43
CA GLN A 37 2.95 69.50 -37.78
C GLN A 37 2.55 69.64 -36.31
N PRO A 38 1.80 68.69 -35.71
CA PRO A 38 1.65 68.68 -34.26
C PRO A 38 3.05 68.74 -33.68
N SER A 39 3.28 69.70 -32.78
CA SER A 39 4.60 69.88 -32.20
C SER A 39 5.07 68.52 -31.65
N LEU A 40 6.37 68.19 -31.74
CA LEU A 40 6.91 66.94 -31.18
C LEU A 40 6.46 66.72 -29.71
N LEU A 41 6.22 67.81 -28.99
CA LEU A 41 5.66 67.88 -27.64
C LEU A 41 4.21 67.39 -27.50
N GLU A 42 3.33 67.62 -28.47
CA GLU A 42 1.95 67.12 -28.46
C GLU A 42 1.90 65.62 -28.74
N VAL A 43 2.69 65.15 -29.70
CA VAL A 43 2.83 63.72 -29.99
C VAL A 43 3.46 62.98 -28.79
N GLU A 44 4.45 63.58 -28.12
CA GLU A 44 5.02 63.03 -26.87
C GLU A 44 4.01 62.98 -25.72
N LYS A 45 3.15 64.00 -25.59
CA LYS A 45 2.08 64.03 -24.59
C LYS A 45 1.04 62.94 -24.83
N ASP A 46 0.61 62.74 -26.07
CA ASP A 46 -0.38 61.72 -26.42
C ASP A 46 0.18 60.31 -26.27
N ILE A 47 1.45 60.08 -26.64
CA ILE A 47 2.17 58.82 -26.36
C ILE A 47 2.31 58.61 -24.83
N GLY A 48 2.57 59.69 -24.08
CA GLY A 48 2.64 59.68 -22.62
C GLY A 48 1.32 59.28 -21.97
N LEU A 49 0.21 59.88 -22.40
CA LEU A 49 -1.15 59.59 -21.93
C LEU A 49 -1.57 58.16 -22.29
N TYR A 50 -1.31 57.71 -23.52
CA TYR A 50 -1.59 56.34 -23.95
C TYR A 50 -0.79 55.31 -23.13
N ARG A 51 0.52 55.55 -22.89
CA ARG A 51 1.33 54.71 -21.99
C ARG A 51 0.84 54.74 -20.55
N GLN A 52 0.33 55.86 -20.07
CA GLN A 52 -0.20 55.99 -18.71
C GLN A 52 -1.53 55.23 -18.57
N GLN A 53 -2.36 55.22 -19.60
CA GLN A 53 -3.61 54.48 -19.69
C GLN A 53 -3.40 52.96 -19.90
N GLU A 54 -2.38 52.54 -20.66
CA GLU A 54 -1.95 51.14 -20.72
C GLU A 54 -1.33 50.67 -19.40
N ARG A 55 -0.49 51.50 -18.76
CA ARG A 55 0.06 51.20 -17.44
C ARG A 55 -1.03 51.07 -16.37
N SER A 56 -2.13 51.83 -16.48
CA SER A 56 -3.27 51.68 -15.56
C SER A 56 -4.04 50.38 -15.80
N LYS A 57 -4.23 49.98 -17.07
CA LYS A 57 -4.84 48.68 -17.44
C LYS A 57 -3.99 47.49 -16.98
N ILE A 58 -2.67 47.54 -17.14
CA ILE A 58 -1.75 46.48 -16.70
C ILE A 58 -1.72 46.38 -15.17
N LYS A 59 -1.65 47.51 -14.46
CA LYS A 59 -1.72 47.52 -12.99
C LYS A 59 -3.04 46.97 -12.48
N LEU A 60 -4.15 47.34 -13.12
CA LEU A 60 -5.47 46.82 -12.78
C LEU A 60 -5.55 45.31 -13.05
N PHE A 61 -5.04 44.84 -14.19
CA PHE A 61 -4.99 43.41 -14.51
C PHE A 61 -4.17 42.61 -13.48
N ILE A 62 -2.99 43.11 -13.10
CA ILE A 62 -2.12 42.48 -12.09
C ILE A 62 -2.80 42.45 -10.72
N TYR A 63 -3.47 43.53 -10.34
CA TYR A 63 -4.21 43.59 -9.07
C TYR A 63 -5.38 42.60 -9.05
N THR A 64 -6.18 42.57 -10.12
CA THR A 64 -7.33 41.66 -10.24
C THR A 64 -6.91 40.18 -10.27
N HIS A 65 -5.77 39.85 -10.85
CA HIS A 65 -5.27 38.47 -10.98
C HIS A 65 -4.06 38.16 -10.09
N GLN A 66 -3.86 38.95 -9.01
CA GLN A 66 -2.66 38.88 -8.18
C GLN A 66 -2.40 37.46 -7.65
N HIS A 67 -3.44 36.79 -7.15
CA HIS A 67 -3.35 35.43 -6.60
C HIS A 67 -2.98 34.40 -7.67
N THR A 68 -3.61 34.48 -8.84
CA THR A 68 -3.34 33.58 -9.97
C THR A 68 -1.91 33.74 -10.49
N ILE A 69 -1.47 34.99 -10.71
CA ILE A 69 -0.11 35.29 -11.18
C ILE A 69 0.93 34.82 -10.16
N THR A 70 0.71 35.10 -8.87
CA THR A 70 1.64 34.68 -7.81
C THR A 70 1.76 33.16 -7.75
N THR A 71 0.64 32.44 -7.84
CA THR A 71 0.61 30.97 -7.83
C THR A 71 1.34 30.38 -9.04
N ILE A 72 1.16 30.95 -10.24
CA ILE A 72 1.86 30.51 -11.45
C ILE A 72 3.38 30.71 -11.30
N ILE A 73 3.82 31.88 -10.83
CA ILE A 73 5.25 32.17 -10.61
C ILE A 73 5.85 31.18 -9.60
N LEU A 74 5.18 30.97 -8.47
CA LEU A 74 5.62 30.01 -7.45
C LEU A 74 5.67 28.58 -7.99
N THR A 75 4.72 28.18 -8.84
CA THR A 75 4.69 26.86 -9.47
C THR A 75 5.86 26.67 -10.44
N ILE A 76 6.17 27.68 -11.27
CA ILE A 76 7.33 27.64 -12.17
C ILE A 76 8.63 27.51 -11.36
N LEU A 77 8.78 28.26 -10.27
CA LEU A 77 9.92 28.14 -9.37
C LEU A 77 9.99 26.76 -8.69
N ALA A 78 8.85 26.20 -8.29
CA ALA A 78 8.77 24.88 -7.68
C ALA A 78 9.18 23.76 -8.65
N LEU A 79 8.75 23.85 -9.91
CA LEU A 79 9.16 22.93 -10.98
C LEU A 79 10.66 23.06 -11.26
N TRP A 80 11.16 24.30 -11.38
CA TRP A 80 12.58 24.54 -11.64
C TRP A 80 13.48 24.00 -10.51
N THR A 81 13.14 24.26 -9.24
CA THR A 81 13.93 23.79 -8.09
C THR A 81 14.01 22.27 -8.01
N ARG A 82 12.90 21.57 -8.29
CA ARG A 82 12.83 20.10 -8.15
C ARG A 82 13.34 19.35 -9.39
N PHE A 83 13.11 19.86 -10.60
CA PHE A 83 13.55 19.19 -11.84
C PHE A 83 15.00 19.48 -12.22
N ARG A 84 15.61 20.55 -11.66
CA ARG A 84 17.00 20.91 -11.95
C ARG A 84 17.95 19.77 -11.60
N LYS A 85 18.66 19.22 -12.59
CA LYS A 85 19.71 18.19 -12.44
C LYS A 85 19.20 16.89 -11.79
N ILE A 86 18.01 16.44 -12.16
CA ILE A 86 17.33 15.30 -11.53
C ILE A 86 17.95 13.93 -11.84
N ASP A 87 18.56 13.80 -13.02
CA ASP A 87 19.26 12.63 -13.55
C ASP A 87 20.77 12.65 -13.29
N LYS A 88 21.29 13.70 -12.65
CA LYS A 88 22.74 13.90 -12.48
C LYS A 88 23.41 12.72 -11.77
N SER A 89 22.70 12.04 -10.89
CA SER A 89 23.16 10.78 -10.27
C SER A 89 22.40 9.62 -10.90
N ARG A 90 23.07 8.83 -11.75
CA ARG A 90 22.54 7.58 -12.31
C ARG A 90 22.80 6.38 -11.39
N LYS A 91 22.62 6.56 -10.08
CA LYS A 91 22.66 5.48 -9.09
C LYS A 91 21.35 5.37 -8.35
N VAL A 92 21.00 4.14 -7.94
CA VAL A 92 19.86 3.86 -7.05
C VAL A 92 20.14 4.50 -5.69
N ILE A 93 19.25 5.40 -5.27
CA ILE A 93 19.35 6.15 -4.01
C ILE A 93 18.51 5.45 -2.93
N TRP A 94 18.65 5.90 -1.68
CA TRP A 94 17.82 5.55 -0.53
C TRP A 94 16.37 5.26 -0.89
N ASP A 95 15.86 4.10 -0.47
CA ASP A 95 14.51 3.56 -0.71
C ASP A 95 13.97 3.53 -2.14
N GLU A 96 14.64 4.15 -3.11
CA GLU A 96 14.44 3.93 -4.55
C GLU A 96 14.75 2.46 -4.89
N ALA A 97 15.63 1.81 -4.13
CA ALA A 97 15.86 0.37 -4.18
C ALA A 97 14.57 -0.44 -3.88
N HIS A 98 13.83 -0.06 -2.85
CA HIS A 98 12.61 -0.74 -2.43
C HIS A 98 11.42 -0.38 -3.33
N PHE A 99 11.12 0.91 -3.46
CA PHE A 99 9.94 1.36 -4.20
C PHE A 99 10.07 1.20 -5.72
N GLY A 100 11.29 1.34 -6.26
CA GLY A 100 11.56 1.01 -7.66
C GLY A 100 11.33 -0.48 -7.94
N LYS A 101 11.84 -1.35 -7.06
CA LYS A 101 11.59 -2.81 -7.13
C LYS A 101 10.10 -3.15 -7.07
N PHE A 102 9.35 -2.51 -6.17
CA PHE A 102 7.90 -2.68 -6.10
C PHE A 102 7.17 -2.16 -7.36
N GLY A 103 7.64 -1.06 -7.94
CA GLY A 103 7.19 -0.58 -9.24
C GLY A 103 7.41 -1.61 -10.35
N SER A 104 8.57 -2.27 -10.37
CA SER A 104 8.89 -3.34 -11.32
C SER A 104 7.95 -4.53 -11.19
N TYR A 105 7.51 -4.90 -9.98
CA TYR A 105 6.55 -5.99 -9.79
C TYR A 105 5.19 -5.69 -10.40
N TYR A 106 4.73 -4.44 -10.37
CA TYR A 106 3.50 -4.05 -11.09
C TYR A 106 3.64 -4.14 -12.60
N LEU A 107 4.83 -3.88 -13.15
CA LEU A 107 5.08 -4.02 -14.60
C LEU A 107 5.20 -5.49 -15.04
N LYS A 108 5.72 -6.35 -14.16
CA LYS A 108 5.83 -7.79 -14.36
C LYS A 108 4.55 -8.57 -14.00
N ASN A 109 3.56 -7.88 -13.42
CA ASN A 109 2.36 -8.47 -12.82
C ASN A 109 2.66 -9.54 -11.76
N GLU A 110 3.82 -9.46 -11.09
CA GLU A 110 4.28 -10.42 -10.08
C GLU A 110 3.80 -10.01 -8.68
N PHE A 111 3.19 -10.94 -7.95
CA PHE A 111 2.72 -10.67 -6.61
C PHE A 111 3.89 -10.46 -5.63
N TYR A 112 3.76 -9.44 -4.79
CA TYR A 112 4.72 -9.14 -3.73
C TYR A 112 3.98 -8.66 -2.49
N PHE A 113 4.66 -8.74 -1.35
CA PHE A 113 4.15 -8.29 -0.06
C PHE A 113 4.96 -7.07 0.41
N ASP A 114 4.27 -6.08 0.98
CA ASP A 114 4.86 -4.90 1.60
C ASP A 114 3.93 -4.36 2.70
N VAL A 115 4.52 -3.69 3.70
CA VAL A 115 3.77 -3.14 4.86
C VAL A 115 2.93 -1.91 4.52
N HIS A 116 3.22 -1.22 3.42
CA HIS A 116 2.47 -0.01 3.04
C HIS A 116 1.28 -0.33 2.14
N PRO A 117 0.22 0.51 2.14
CA PRO A 117 -0.85 0.42 1.16
C PRO A 117 -0.34 0.51 -0.30
N PRO A 118 -1.04 -0.09 -1.27
CA PRO A 118 -0.52 -0.27 -2.62
C PRO A 118 -0.55 0.98 -3.50
N LEU A 119 -1.40 1.97 -3.20
CA LEU A 119 -1.66 3.10 -4.12
C LEU A 119 -0.40 3.85 -4.55
N GLY A 120 0.47 4.21 -3.61
CA GLY A 120 1.73 4.90 -3.94
C GLY A 120 2.64 4.05 -4.81
N LYS A 121 2.77 2.75 -4.52
CA LYS A 121 3.61 1.82 -5.29
C LYS A 121 3.03 1.56 -6.69
N MET A 122 1.70 1.54 -6.83
CA MET A 122 1.04 1.50 -8.14
C MET A 122 1.34 2.75 -8.97
N LEU A 123 1.38 3.95 -8.35
CA LEU A 123 1.79 5.18 -9.03
C LEU A 123 3.27 5.16 -9.43
N VAL A 124 4.13 4.53 -8.64
CA VAL A 124 5.52 4.26 -9.04
C VAL A 124 5.56 3.30 -10.24
N GLY A 125 4.76 2.22 -10.24
CA GLY A 125 4.62 1.35 -11.41
C GLY A 125 4.11 2.10 -12.65
N LEU A 126 3.16 3.01 -12.49
CA LEU A 126 2.69 3.91 -13.55
C LEU A 126 3.81 4.81 -14.08
N SER A 127 4.67 5.33 -13.20
CA SER A 127 5.83 6.13 -13.62
C SER A 127 6.80 5.30 -14.48
N GLY A 128 6.98 4.02 -14.17
CA GLY A 128 7.78 3.11 -14.98
C GLY A 128 7.12 2.78 -16.33
N TYR A 129 5.80 2.61 -16.35
CA TYR A 129 5.05 2.44 -17.60
C TYR A 129 5.19 3.67 -18.52
N LEU A 130 5.09 4.88 -17.96
CA LEU A 130 5.29 6.13 -18.70
C LEU A 130 6.74 6.30 -19.19
N ALA A 131 7.71 5.74 -18.46
CA ALA A 131 9.11 5.70 -18.84
C ALA A 131 9.45 4.56 -19.84
N ASN A 132 8.45 3.84 -20.35
CA ASN A 132 8.61 2.67 -21.24
C ASN A 132 9.54 1.59 -20.65
N TYR A 133 9.55 1.46 -19.32
CA TYR A 133 10.31 0.46 -18.60
C TYR A 133 9.48 -0.82 -18.41
N ASN A 134 10.11 -1.98 -18.55
CA ASN A 134 9.45 -3.30 -18.52
C ASN A 134 9.63 -4.07 -17.20
N GLY A 135 10.22 -3.45 -16.16
CA GLY A 135 10.45 -4.12 -14.88
C GLY A 135 11.71 -4.99 -14.81
N SER A 136 12.54 -5.06 -15.86
CA SER A 136 13.68 -5.99 -15.94
C SER A 136 14.82 -5.67 -14.95
N PHE A 137 15.12 -4.39 -14.74
CA PHE A 137 16.21 -3.94 -13.87
C PHE A 137 15.99 -4.32 -12.40
N SER A 138 17.03 -4.93 -11.79
CA SER A 138 17.08 -5.20 -10.35
C SER A 138 17.52 -3.93 -9.62
N PHE A 139 16.60 -3.29 -8.90
CA PHE A 139 16.85 -2.06 -8.13
C PHE A 139 17.69 -2.35 -6.87
N GLU A 140 18.95 -2.75 -7.07
CA GLU A 140 19.89 -3.01 -5.97
C GLU A 140 20.46 -1.70 -5.43
N SER A 141 20.66 -1.63 -4.11
CA SER A 141 21.14 -0.42 -3.44
C SER A 141 22.51 0.00 -3.98
N GLY A 142 22.64 1.26 -4.39
CA GLY A 142 23.89 1.82 -4.91
C GLY A 142 24.28 1.38 -6.33
N SER A 143 23.50 0.49 -6.96
CA SER A 143 23.73 0.07 -8.35
C SER A 143 23.56 1.24 -9.33
N THR A 144 24.31 1.18 -10.43
CA THR A 144 24.20 2.16 -11.53
C THR A 144 23.07 1.77 -12.47
N TYR A 145 22.24 2.73 -12.83
CA TYR A 145 21.19 2.51 -13.81
C TYR A 145 21.78 2.31 -15.21
N PRO A 146 21.37 1.27 -15.94
CA PRO A 146 21.80 1.07 -17.30
C PRO A 146 21.16 2.11 -18.22
N ASP A 147 21.68 2.26 -19.44
CA ASP A 147 21.30 3.35 -20.34
C ASP A 147 19.86 3.23 -20.83
N GLU A 148 19.30 2.02 -20.87
CA GLU A 148 17.95 1.71 -21.33
C GLU A 148 16.87 2.12 -20.33
N VAL A 149 17.22 2.33 -19.05
CA VAL A 149 16.25 2.72 -18.02
C VAL A 149 16.14 4.25 -17.97
N ASP A 150 14.98 4.77 -18.36
CA ASP A 150 14.67 6.20 -18.26
C ASP A 150 14.29 6.61 -16.82
N VAL A 151 15.34 6.74 -16.00
CA VAL A 151 15.25 7.24 -14.62
C VAL A 151 14.77 8.69 -14.56
N TYR A 152 15.06 9.48 -15.60
CA TYR A 152 14.71 10.89 -15.65
C TYR A 152 13.18 11.05 -15.58
N THR A 153 12.44 10.31 -16.40
CA THR A 153 10.97 10.34 -16.40
C THR A 153 10.39 9.86 -15.06
N MET A 154 10.91 8.76 -14.49
CA MET A 154 10.44 8.24 -13.20
C MET A 154 10.67 9.24 -12.05
N ARG A 155 11.85 9.88 -11.99
CA ARG A 155 12.14 10.88 -10.97
C ARG A 155 11.36 12.17 -11.17
N ILE A 156 11.13 12.61 -12.41
CA ILE A 156 10.25 13.75 -12.70
C ILE A 156 8.85 13.49 -12.18
N PHE A 157 8.34 12.28 -12.36
CA PHE A 157 7.03 11.91 -11.85
C PHE A 157 6.97 12.07 -10.33
N GLY A 158 7.95 11.56 -9.58
CA GLY A 158 8.06 11.77 -8.13
C GLY A 158 8.18 13.26 -7.75
N ALA A 159 9.04 13.98 -8.45
CA ALA A 159 9.31 15.40 -8.21
C ALA A 159 8.11 16.31 -8.52
N ALA A 160 7.24 15.91 -9.45
CA ALA A 160 6.03 16.65 -9.80
C ALA A 160 5.08 16.77 -8.60
N TRP A 161 4.88 15.67 -7.84
CA TRP A 161 4.08 15.68 -6.61
C TRP A 161 4.66 16.64 -5.57
N GLY A 162 5.98 16.61 -5.40
CA GLY A 162 6.68 17.55 -4.53
C GLY A 162 6.54 19.01 -4.99
N ALA A 163 6.55 19.28 -6.30
CA ALA A 163 6.43 20.63 -6.84
C ALA A 163 5.06 21.24 -6.58
N MET A 164 4.01 20.41 -6.60
CA MET A 164 2.65 20.84 -6.30
C MET A 164 2.42 21.21 -4.82
N LEU A 165 3.33 20.84 -3.89
CA LEU A 165 3.25 21.27 -2.49
C LEU A 165 3.29 22.80 -2.34
N VAL A 166 4.05 23.48 -3.18
CA VAL A 166 4.24 24.94 -3.12
C VAL A 166 2.94 25.70 -3.44
N PRO A 167 2.27 25.48 -4.59
CA PRO A 167 0.98 26.13 -4.86
C PRO A 167 -0.12 25.70 -3.88
N LEU A 168 -0.11 24.46 -3.37
CA LEU A 168 -1.04 24.04 -2.33
C LEU A 168 -0.83 24.80 -1.02
N ALA A 169 0.41 25.05 -0.60
CA ALA A 169 0.71 25.84 0.59
C ALA A 169 0.23 27.30 0.47
N TYR A 170 0.41 27.90 -0.71
CA TYR A 170 -0.12 29.23 -1.02
C TYR A 170 -1.66 29.26 -0.96
N GLY A 171 -2.31 28.33 -1.65
CA GLY A 171 -3.77 28.23 -1.72
C GLY A 171 -4.39 27.95 -0.35
N THR A 172 -3.74 27.12 0.46
CA THR A 172 -4.18 26.81 1.83
C THR A 172 -4.12 28.05 2.71
N ALA A 173 -3.00 28.79 2.68
CA ALA A 173 -2.87 30.03 3.42
C ALA A 173 -3.91 31.08 2.98
N HIS A 174 -4.22 31.12 1.68
CA HIS A 174 -5.27 31.99 1.15
C HIS A 174 -6.67 31.60 1.64
N ASN A 175 -7.02 30.32 1.61
CA ASN A 175 -8.30 29.80 2.12
C ASN A 175 -8.47 30.05 3.63
N LEU A 176 -7.36 30.11 4.38
CA LEU A 176 -7.35 30.47 5.80
C LEU A 176 -7.47 31.99 6.06
N ASN A 177 -7.75 32.79 5.02
CA ASN A 177 -7.85 34.26 5.08
C ASN A 177 -6.58 34.95 5.62
N LEU A 178 -5.40 34.38 5.36
CA LEU A 178 -4.13 35.01 5.72
C LEU A 178 -3.78 36.16 4.77
N SER A 179 -2.95 37.09 5.25
CA SER A 179 -2.48 38.21 4.42
C SER A 179 -1.71 37.73 3.20
N ALA A 180 -1.74 38.48 2.09
CA ALA A 180 -1.01 38.11 0.87
C ALA A 180 0.50 37.86 1.13
N LYS A 181 1.10 38.61 2.06
CA LYS A 181 2.50 38.42 2.49
C LYS A 181 2.68 37.08 3.20
N SER A 182 1.75 36.70 4.07
CA SER A 182 1.75 35.42 4.78
C SER A 182 1.56 34.24 3.81
N CYS A 183 0.70 34.38 2.80
CA CYS A 183 0.52 33.34 1.77
C CYS A 183 1.80 33.11 0.97
N ILE A 184 2.48 34.18 0.57
CA ILE A 184 3.79 34.10 -0.10
C ILE A 184 4.81 33.44 0.84
N LEU A 185 4.89 33.88 2.10
CA LEU A 185 5.83 33.30 3.08
C LEU A 185 5.62 31.80 3.26
N SER A 186 4.38 31.34 3.43
CA SER A 186 4.03 29.92 3.52
C SER A 186 4.56 29.12 2.33
N ALA A 187 4.33 29.62 1.11
CA ALA A 187 4.81 28.97 -0.10
C ALA A 187 6.34 28.99 -0.21
N LEU A 188 7.00 30.09 0.17
CA LEU A 188 8.46 30.20 0.16
C LEU A 188 9.13 29.26 1.17
N MET A 189 8.52 29.05 2.34
CA MET A 189 9.00 28.08 3.34
C MET A 189 9.03 26.66 2.75
N ILE A 190 8.01 26.26 2.01
CA ILE A 190 7.95 24.94 1.34
C ILE A 190 8.83 24.89 0.08
N LEU A 191 9.01 26.02 -0.63
CA LEU A 191 9.84 26.12 -1.81
C LEU A 191 11.34 25.99 -1.48
N PHE A 192 11.77 26.60 -0.37
CA PHE A 192 13.18 26.67 0.05
C PHE A 192 13.54 25.71 1.20
N ASP A 193 12.71 24.72 1.47
CA ASP A 193 13.05 23.64 2.40
C ASP A 193 13.87 22.53 1.71
N ASN A 194 15.06 22.27 2.25
CA ASN A 194 16.01 21.31 1.68
C ASN A 194 15.57 19.85 1.88
N ALA A 195 14.83 19.53 2.94
CA ALA A 195 14.35 18.17 3.17
C ALA A 195 13.25 17.83 2.16
N LEU A 196 12.25 18.71 2.01
CA LEU A 196 11.18 18.55 1.03
C LEU A 196 11.70 18.53 -0.41
N LEU A 197 12.71 19.35 -0.71
CA LEU A 197 13.36 19.32 -2.02
C LEU A 197 14.10 18.00 -2.24
N THR A 198 14.85 17.51 -1.26
CA THR A 198 15.63 16.27 -1.41
C THR A 198 14.73 15.04 -1.51
N ILE A 199 13.76 14.88 -0.59
CA ILE A 199 12.88 13.71 -0.55
C ILE A 199 11.97 13.60 -1.78
N SER A 200 11.62 14.73 -2.40
CA SER A 200 10.75 14.71 -3.59
C SER A 200 11.46 14.36 -4.90
N ARG A 201 12.80 14.36 -4.95
CA ARG A 201 13.56 14.19 -6.19
C ARG A 201 13.73 12.75 -6.65
N PHE A 202 13.45 11.78 -5.80
CA PHE A 202 13.71 10.36 -6.06
C PHE A 202 12.41 9.58 -6.22
N ILE A 203 12.52 8.32 -6.66
CA ILE A 203 11.37 7.41 -6.80
C ILE A 203 10.97 6.91 -5.40
N LEU A 204 10.31 7.78 -4.64
CA LEU A 204 9.89 7.58 -3.27
C LEU A 204 8.38 7.78 -3.13
N LEU A 205 7.79 7.14 -2.12
CA LEU A 205 6.37 7.34 -1.80
C LEU A 205 6.11 8.63 -1.01
N ASP A 206 7.13 9.18 -0.35
CA ASP A 206 6.99 10.32 0.54
C ASP A 206 6.49 11.58 -0.17
N SER A 207 6.93 11.80 -1.42
CA SER A 207 6.47 12.94 -2.23
C SER A 207 4.96 12.87 -2.48
N MET A 208 4.44 11.68 -2.76
CA MET A 208 3.01 11.43 -2.97
C MET A 208 2.25 11.52 -1.65
N LEU A 209 2.79 10.96 -0.57
CA LEU A 209 2.20 11.04 0.77
C LEU A 209 2.07 12.50 1.23
N LEU A 210 3.13 13.29 1.10
CA LEU A 210 3.15 14.71 1.43
C LEU A 210 2.18 15.50 0.55
N PHE A 211 2.12 15.18 -0.75
CA PHE A 211 1.18 15.81 -1.66
C PHE A 211 -0.27 15.55 -1.26
N PHE A 212 -0.66 14.28 -1.08
CA PHE A 212 -2.03 13.95 -0.72
C PHE A 212 -2.39 14.49 0.66
N THR A 213 -1.47 14.48 1.62
CA THR A 213 -1.69 15.09 2.95
C THR A 213 -1.92 16.60 2.84
N SER A 214 -1.10 17.30 2.05
CA SER A 214 -1.24 18.75 1.83
C SER A 214 -2.51 19.08 1.04
N LEU A 215 -2.87 18.26 0.06
CA LEU A 215 -4.11 18.38 -0.71
C LEU A 215 -5.33 18.21 0.20
N SER A 216 -5.30 17.27 1.13
CA SER A 216 -6.36 17.08 2.11
C SER A 216 -6.54 18.30 3.01
N PHE A 217 -5.45 18.90 3.47
CA PHE A 217 -5.51 20.11 4.27
C PHE A 217 -5.97 21.32 3.44
N PHE A 218 -5.53 21.43 2.19
CA PHE A 218 -6.03 22.42 1.24
C PHE A 218 -7.54 22.28 1.03
N CYS A 219 -8.05 21.07 0.76
CA CYS A 219 -9.48 20.81 0.61
C CYS A 219 -10.26 21.15 1.89
N LEU A 220 -9.73 20.81 3.08
CA LEU A 220 -10.34 21.19 4.36
C LEU A 220 -10.41 22.71 4.55
N SER A 221 -9.32 23.43 4.22
CA SER A 221 -9.30 24.89 4.29
C SER A 221 -10.33 25.52 3.35
N GLY A 222 -10.47 24.96 2.14
CA GLY A 222 -11.48 25.36 1.17
C GLY A 222 -12.91 25.07 1.64
N PHE A 223 -13.13 23.92 2.30
CA PHE A 223 -14.42 23.58 2.92
C PHE A 223 -14.78 24.54 4.05
N ARG A 224 -13.80 24.99 4.85
CA ARG A 224 -14.02 26.06 5.83
C ARG A 224 -14.44 27.37 5.17
N TYR A 225 -13.83 27.68 4.04
CA TYR A 225 -14.11 28.92 3.29
C TYR A 225 -15.48 28.88 2.60
N GLN A 226 -15.85 27.74 2.00
CA GLN A 226 -17.13 27.46 1.37
C GLN A 226 -17.82 26.34 2.14
N ARG A 227 -18.75 26.65 3.05
CA ARG A 227 -19.43 25.72 3.96
C ARG A 227 -20.21 24.52 3.32
N ASP A 228 -20.00 24.16 2.04
CA ASP A 228 -20.83 23.20 1.29
C ASP A 228 -20.11 22.18 0.35
N SER A 229 -18.80 21.89 0.43
CA SER A 229 -18.22 20.83 -0.46
C SER A 229 -17.03 20.02 0.10
N VAL A 230 -17.12 18.68 0.01
CA VAL A 230 -16.17 17.74 0.63
C VAL A 230 -15.29 17.03 -0.41
N LYS A 231 -13.97 16.99 -0.19
CA LYS A 231 -13.02 16.08 -0.90
C LYS A 231 -11.83 15.59 -0.02
N TRP A 232 -11.43 14.36 -0.37
CA TRP A 232 -10.43 13.35 0.05
C TRP A 232 -9.30 13.62 1.07
N ILE A 233 -9.10 12.64 1.98
CA ILE A 233 -8.18 12.70 3.15
C ILE A 233 -7.44 11.37 3.45
N GLY A 234 -6.18 11.43 3.93
CA GLY A 234 -5.37 10.30 4.45
C GLY A 234 -5.35 10.16 6.00
N LEU A 235 -4.93 9.02 6.58
CA LEU A 235 -5.28 8.58 7.96
C LEU A 235 -5.05 9.59 9.12
N PHE A 236 -3.88 10.24 9.25
CA PHE A 236 -3.67 11.27 10.29
C PHE A 236 -4.40 12.57 9.99
N ALA A 237 -4.53 12.91 8.70
CA ALA A 237 -5.39 13.99 8.27
C ALA A 237 -6.88 13.64 8.51
N VAL A 238 -7.28 12.35 8.49
CA VAL A 238 -8.65 11.90 8.82
C VAL A 238 -8.93 12.15 10.28
N ALA A 239 -7.99 11.88 11.19
CA ALA A 239 -8.17 12.19 12.61
C ALA A 239 -8.34 13.70 12.86
N PHE A 240 -7.49 14.53 12.24
CA PHE A 240 -7.60 15.99 12.36
C PHE A 240 -8.91 16.53 11.77
N VAL A 241 -9.26 16.11 10.55
CA VAL A 241 -10.54 16.47 9.92
C VAL A 241 -11.71 15.93 10.73
N GLY A 242 -11.59 14.74 11.31
CA GLY A 242 -12.60 14.12 12.17
C GLY A 242 -12.87 14.94 13.42
N MET A 243 -11.82 15.38 14.12
CA MET A 243 -11.96 16.29 15.27
C MET A 243 -12.66 17.60 14.89
N TYR A 244 -12.24 18.23 13.78
CA TYR A 244 -12.91 19.43 13.27
C TYR A 244 -14.38 19.17 12.91
N THR A 245 -14.68 18.03 12.29
CA THR A 245 -16.03 17.65 11.90
C THR A 245 -16.92 17.46 13.13
N ILE A 246 -16.38 16.88 14.20
CA ILE A 246 -17.09 16.73 15.48
C ILE A 246 -17.38 18.10 16.10
N GLU A 247 -16.40 19.01 16.12
CA GLU A 247 -16.59 20.39 16.60
C GLU A 247 -17.68 21.12 15.79
N ASP A 248 -17.65 21.01 14.47
CA ASP A 248 -18.62 21.65 13.59
C ASP A 248 -20.04 21.09 13.79
N LEU A 249 -20.17 19.77 13.90
CA LEU A 249 -21.44 19.10 14.22
C LEU A 249 -21.95 19.44 15.63
N TRP A 250 -21.04 19.69 16.58
CA TRP A 250 -21.37 20.16 17.92
C TRP A 250 -21.90 21.60 17.90
N ASN A 251 -21.25 22.49 17.15
CA ASN A 251 -21.70 23.87 16.99
C ASN A 251 -23.05 23.95 16.26
N MET A 252 -23.26 23.11 15.23
CA MET A 252 -24.55 23.00 14.53
C MET A 252 -25.67 22.45 15.42
N LEU A 253 -25.35 21.56 16.38
CA LEU A 253 -26.32 21.09 17.37
C LEU A 253 -26.75 22.22 18.33
N GLY A 254 -25.84 23.16 18.61
CA GLY A 254 -26.11 24.36 19.41
C GLY A 254 -26.92 25.44 18.69
N ASP A 255 -27.07 25.36 17.36
CA ASP A 255 -27.88 26.31 16.58
C ASP A 255 -29.37 25.94 16.62
N LEU A 256 -30.11 26.63 17.50
CA LEU A 256 -31.54 26.43 17.70
C LEU A 256 -32.39 26.80 16.48
N HIS A 257 -31.86 27.52 15.49
CA HIS A 257 -32.58 27.91 14.27
C HIS A 257 -32.46 26.86 13.15
N MET A 258 -31.56 25.88 13.28
CA MET A 258 -31.32 24.89 12.25
C MET A 258 -32.43 23.81 12.22
N PRO A 259 -33.07 23.57 11.07
CA PRO A 259 -34.01 22.45 10.94
C PRO A 259 -33.30 21.10 11.16
N LYS A 260 -33.95 20.19 11.89
CA LYS A 260 -33.42 18.84 12.18
C LYS A 260 -33.05 18.06 10.92
N LEU A 261 -33.82 18.24 9.83
CA LEU A 261 -33.54 17.57 8.56
C LEU A 261 -32.22 18.06 7.93
N THR A 262 -31.93 19.36 8.02
CA THR A 262 -30.66 19.95 7.57
C THR A 262 -29.49 19.42 8.40
N TYR A 263 -29.68 19.29 9.71
CA TYR A 263 -28.67 18.71 10.59
C TYR A 263 -28.36 17.23 10.24
N ILE A 264 -29.40 16.42 9.99
CA ILE A 264 -29.22 15.03 9.54
C ILE A 264 -28.55 14.97 8.17
N ALA A 265 -28.91 15.87 7.24
CA ALA A 265 -28.25 15.96 5.94
C ALA A 265 -26.76 16.28 6.07
N HIS A 266 -26.38 17.15 7.01
CA HIS A 266 -25.00 17.45 7.35
C HIS A 266 -24.24 16.24 7.91
N TRP A 267 -24.88 15.41 8.74
CA TRP A 267 -24.29 14.14 9.19
C TRP A 267 -24.10 13.17 8.03
N MET A 268 -25.13 12.95 7.22
CA MET A 268 -25.09 12.00 6.11
C MET A 268 -24.07 12.40 5.04
N SER A 269 -23.95 13.68 4.70
CA SER A 269 -22.95 14.16 3.74
C SER A 269 -21.52 13.98 4.25
N ARG A 270 -21.28 14.25 5.54
CA ARG A 270 -19.96 14.03 6.17
C ARG A 270 -19.62 12.55 6.27
N ILE A 271 -20.55 11.68 6.68
CA ILE A 271 -20.33 10.22 6.71
C ILE A 271 -20.00 9.71 5.30
N LEU A 272 -20.78 10.12 4.30
CA LEU A 272 -20.56 9.70 2.92
C LEU A 272 -19.18 10.16 2.43
N CYS A 273 -18.86 11.44 2.56
CA CYS A 273 -17.68 12.01 1.93
C CYS A 273 -16.38 11.87 2.73
N LEU A 274 -16.44 11.77 4.06
CA LEU A 274 -15.27 11.67 4.95
C LEU A 274 -14.99 10.25 5.43
N ILE A 275 -15.95 9.32 5.29
CA ILE A 275 -15.78 7.92 5.73
C ILE A 275 -15.96 6.96 4.55
N ILE A 276 -17.15 6.92 3.94
CA ILE A 276 -17.48 5.92 2.91
C ILE A 276 -16.57 6.08 1.68
N ILE A 277 -16.42 7.32 1.19
CA ILE A 277 -15.61 7.63 0.01
C ILE A 277 -14.11 7.25 0.22
N PRO A 278 -13.42 7.68 1.30
CA PRO A 278 -12.05 7.24 1.58
C PRO A 278 -11.89 5.72 1.72
N ILE A 279 -12.80 5.04 2.41
CA ILE A 279 -12.80 3.57 2.50
C ILE A 279 -12.96 2.96 1.11
N ALA A 280 -13.81 3.51 0.25
CA ALA A 280 -14.00 3.02 -1.11
C ALA A 280 -12.72 3.15 -1.96
N ILE A 281 -11.96 4.26 -1.90
CA ILE A 281 -10.65 4.33 -2.59
C ILE A 281 -9.66 3.34 -2.00
N TYR A 282 -9.65 3.18 -0.68
CA TYR A 282 -8.74 2.25 -0.05
C TYR A 282 -9.00 0.82 -0.56
N VAL A 283 -10.26 0.36 -0.48
CA VAL A 283 -10.67 -0.95 -1.00
C VAL A 283 -10.44 -1.05 -2.51
N ALA A 284 -10.74 -0.01 -3.29
CA ALA A 284 -10.50 -0.01 -4.74
C ALA A 284 -9.01 -0.09 -5.09
N SER A 285 -8.13 0.49 -4.27
CA SER A 285 -6.68 0.42 -4.47
C SER A 285 -6.17 -1.02 -4.27
N PHE A 286 -6.71 -1.74 -3.28
CA PHE A 286 -6.41 -3.16 -3.11
C PHE A 286 -7.06 -4.04 -4.19
N ALA A 287 -8.26 -3.69 -4.65
CA ALA A 287 -8.89 -4.36 -5.78
C ALA A 287 -8.04 -4.22 -7.06
N ALA A 288 -7.53 -3.02 -7.34
CA ALA A 288 -6.57 -2.79 -8.42
C ALA A 288 -5.27 -3.56 -8.22
N HIS A 289 -4.71 -3.56 -7.00
CA HIS A 289 -3.49 -4.30 -6.67
C HIS A 289 -3.61 -5.80 -6.97
N PHE A 290 -4.66 -6.47 -6.48
CA PHE A 290 -4.89 -7.90 -6.78
C PHE A 290 -5.26 -8.16 -8.25
N HIS A 291 -5.88 -7.18 -8.93
CA HIS A 291 -6.22 -7.34 -10.33
C HIS A 291 -5.02 -7.21 -11.27
N ILE A 292 -4.04 -6.38 -10.92
CA ILE A 292 -2.81 -6.17 -11.69
C ILE A 292 -1.82 -7.31 -11.42
N LEU A 293 -1.60 -7.67 -10.15
CA LEU A 293 -0.63 -8.70 -9.76
C LEU A 293 -1.24 -10.11 -9.84
N ARG A 294 -1.12 -10.74 -11.00
CA ARG A 294 -1.72 -12.06 -11.29
C ARG A 294 -0.73 -13.21 -11.30
N ASN A 295 0.57 -12.94 -11.36
CA ASN A 295 1.61 -13.95 -11.43
C ASN A 295 2.18 -14.22 -10.03
N SER A 296 2.61 -15.45 -9.77
CA SER A 296 3.36 -15.79 -8.57
C SER A 296 4.68 -14.99 -8.52
N GLY A 297 5.07 -14.58 -7.33
CA GLY A 297 6.22 -13.72 -7.08
C GLY A 297 6.68 -13.84 -5.63
N PRO A 298 7.77 -13.15 -5.23
CA PRO A 298 8.50 -13.47 -4.00
C PRO A 298 7.73 -13.22 -2.70
N GLY A 299 6.63 -12.47 -2.73
CA GLY A 299 5.80 -12.19 -1.56
C GLY A 299 4.52 -13.01 -1.46
N ASP A 300 4.30 -13.99 -2.35
CA ASP A 300 3.08 -14.80 -2.34
C ASP A 300 2.97 -15.73 -1.12
N THR A 301 4.10 -16.14 -0.54
CA THR A 301 4.20 -16.95 0.67
C THR A 301 3.52 -16.32 1.89
N MET A 302 3.41 -14.99 1.93
CA MET A 302 2.75 -14.23 3.00
C MET A 302 1.21 -14.27 2.91
N MET A 303 0.66 -14.78 1.80
CA MET A 303 -0.77 -14.93 1.59
C MET A 303 -1.24 -16.36 1.88
N SER A 304 -2.55 -16.54 2.01
CA SER A 304 -3.16 -17.87 2.15
C SER A 304 -2.83 -18.76 0.95
N SER A 305 -2.67 -20.06 1.20
CA SER A 305 -2.35 -21.03 0.14
C SER A 305 -3.45 -21.09 -0.94
N LEU A 306 -4.72 -20.84 -0.54
CA LEU A 306 -5.84 -20.70 -1.47
C LEU A 306 -5.71 -19.47 -2.39
N PHE A 307 -5.17 -18.34 -1.89
CA PHE A 307 -4.85 -17.18 -2.73
C PHE A 307 -3.69 -17.49 -3.68
N GLN A 308 -2.64 -18.13 -3.17
CA GLN A 308 -1.47 -18.52 -3.97
C GLN A 308 -1.86 -19.44 -5.13
N ALA A 309 -2.80 -20.36 -4.95
CA ALA A 309 -3.31 -21.20 -6.03
C ALA A 309 -4.08 -20.41 -7.11
N GLY A 310 -4.55 -19.20 -6.80
CA GLY A 310 -5.17 -18.31 -7.79
C GLY A 310 -4.17 -17.57 -8.69
N LEU A 311 -2.88 -17.58 -8.37
CA LEU A 311 -1.84 -16.86 -9.13
C LEU A 311 -1.28 -17.72 -10.26
N ASN A 312 -1.09 -17.11 -11.43
CA ASN A 312 -0.47 -17.75 -12.59
C ASN A 312 0.97 -18.17 -12.27
N GLY A 313 1.33 -19.41 -12.61
CA GLY A 313 2.65 -19.97 -12.33
C GLY A 313 2.80 -20.58 -10.94
N SER A 314 1.73 -20.61 -10.14
CA SER A 314 1.73 -21.30 -8.85
C SER A 314 1.63 -22.82 -9.03
N HIS A 315 2.54 -23.56 -8.38
CA HIS A 315 2.53 -25.04 -8.34
C HIS A 315 1.30 -25.60 -7.61
N LEU A 316 0.63 -24.79 -6.77
CA LEU A 316 -0.58 -25.21 -6.06
C LEU A 316 -1.80 -25.35 -6.97
N GLN A 317 -1.74 -24.84 -8.21
CA GLN A 317 -2.81 -24.98 -9.20
C GLN A 317 -3.05 -26.43 -9.61
N SER A 318 -1.98 -27.23 -9.71
CA SER A 318 -2.07 -28.63 -10.15
C SER A 318 -2.46 -29.60 -9.04
N ASN A 319 -2.63 -29.14 -7.80
CA ASN A 319 -3.06 -29.99 -6.69
C ASN A 319 -4.35 -30.73 -7.04
N PRO A 320 -4.42 -32.07 -6.93
CA PRO A 320 -5.67 -32.79 -7.04
C PRO A 320 -6.63 -32.35 -5.93
N VAL A 321 -7.92 -32.20 -6.27
CA VAL A 321 -8.90 -31.59 -5.36
C VAL A 321 -9.16 -32.43 -4.12
N GLN A 322 -9.39 -33.73 -4.27
CA GLN A 322 -9.77 -34.64 -3.19
C GLN A 322 -8.59 -35.53 -2.80
N ILE A 323 -8.42 -35.76 -1.51
CA ILE A 323 -7.31 -36.55 -0.99
C ILE A 323 -7.71 -38.01 -0.89
N ALA A 324 -6.75 -38.90 -1.16
CA ALA A 324 -6.93 -40.33 -1.07
C ALA A 324 -5.88 -40.97 -0.14
N PHE A 325 -6.18 -42.17 0.34
CA PHE A 325 -5.17 -43.00 0.99
C PHE A 325 -4.02 -43.28 0.00
N GLY A 326 -2.79 -43.08 0.46
CA GLY A 326 -1.56 -43.13 -0.34
C GLY A 326 -1.12 -41.79 -0.94
N SER A 327 -1.91 -40.73 -0.80
CA SER A 327 -1.52 -39.37 -1.22
C SER A 327 -0.38 -38.81 -0.38
N ASN A 328 0.54 -38.12 -1.03
CA ASN A 328 1.57 -37.32 -0.37
C ASN A 328 1.04 -35.89 -0.22
N ILE A 329 1.08 -35.37 0.99
CA ILE A 329 0.47 -34.09 1.35
C ILE A 329 1.41 -33.27 2.24
N THR A 330 1.27 -31.96 2.17
CA THR A 330 1.80 -31.04 3.20
C THR A 330 0.62 -30.44 3.96
N ILE A 331 0.75 -30.36 5.28
CA ILE A 331 -0.33 -29.94 6.18
C ILE A 331 0.08 -28.62 6.80
N LYS A 332 -0.77 -27.60 6.68
CA LYS A 332 -0.53 -26.26 7.20
C LYS A 332 -1.46 -25.95 8.36
N SER A 333 -0.89 -25.48 9.47
CA SER A 333 -1.65 -24.97 10.60
C SER A 333 -2.43 -23.72 10.19
N PHE A 334 -3.67 -23.60 10.65
CA PHE A 334 -4.51 -22.45 10.36
C PHE A 334 -4.10 -21.24 11.20
N GLY A 335 -3.89 -20.10 10.54
CA GLY A 335 -3.59 -18.83 11.20
C GLY A 335 -2.64 -17.97 10.38
N TYR A 336 -2.49 -16.70 10.77
CA TYR A 336 -1.64 -15.73 10.06
C TYR A 336 -0.14 -16.03 10.13
N SER A 337 0.28 -16.88 11.08
CA SER A 337 1.66 -17.35 11.22
C SER A 337 1.76 -18.88 11.20
N GLY A 338 0.77 -19.58 10.65
CA GLY A 338 0.72 -21.04 10.70
C GLY A 338 1.84 -21.67 9.86
N GLY A 339 2.68 -22.49 10.50
CA GLY A 339 3.70 -23.28 9.81
C GLY A 339 3.16 -24.55 9.17
N LEU A 340 4.00 -25.19 8.38
CA LEU A 340 3.79 -26.52 7.81
C LEU A 340 4.23 -27.57 8.82
N LEU A 341 3.44 -28.63 8.98
CA LEU A 341 3.78 -29.78 9.82
C LEU A 341 5.10 -30.39 9.31
N HIS A 342 6.09 -30.42 10.18
CA HIS A 342 7.48 -30.67 9.84
C HIS A 342 8.08 -31.72 10.79
N SER A 343 9.03 -32.49 10.28
CA SER A 343 9.85 -33.36 11.11
C SER A 343 11.25 -33.53 10.54
N HIS A 344 12.25 -33.60 11.41
CA HIS A 344 13.67 -33.74 11.04
C HIS A 344 14.34 -34.75 11.98
N PRO A 345 15.49 -35.36 11.62
CA PRO A 345 16.09 -36.46 12.37
C PRO A 345 16.80 -36.02 13.68
N HIS A 346 16.17 -35.13 14.45
CA HIS A 346 16.58 -34.75 15.81
C HIS A 346 15.51 -35.16 16.82
N TYR A 347 15.94 -35.44 18.03
CA TYR A 347 15.11 -35.98 19.11
C TYR A 347 14.85 -34.93 20.18
N TYR A 348 13.73 -35.04 20.90
CA TYR A 348 13.50 -34.17 22.06
C TYR A 348 14.60 -34.38 23.11
N PRO A 349 15.15 -33.31 23.71
CA PRO A 349 16.19 -33.43 24.74
C PRO A 349 15.64 -34.01 26.05
N ASP A 350 14.34 -33.77 26.30
CA ASP A 350 13.60 -34.24 27.46
C ASP A 350 12.27 -34.91 26.99
N GLY A 351 11.44 -35.38 27.91
CA GLY A 351 10.19 -36.04 27.57
C GLY A 351 10.41 -37.46 27.02
N SER A 352 9.79 -37.80 25.88
CA SER A 352 9.90 -39.14 25.30
C SER A 352 11.26 -39.45 24.66
N LYS A 353 12.04 -38.42 24.36
CA LYS A 353 13.27 -38.50 23.55
C LYS A 353 13.04 -39.14 22.17
N GLN A 354 11.82 -39.06 21.65
CA GLN A 354 11.46 -39.47 20.30
C GLN A 354 11.72 -38.32 19.30
N GLN A 355 11.48 -38.58 18.01
CA GLN A 355 11.74 -37.60 16.96
C GLN A 355 10.85 -36.37 17.13
N GLN A 356 11.43 -35.19 16.93
CA GLN A 356 10.72 -33.92 17.03
C GLN A 356 9.71 -33.74 15.89
N ILE A 357 8.50 -33.30 16.24
CA ILE A 357 7.49 -32.80 15.30
C ILE A 357 7.27 -31.32 15.60
N THR A 358 7.32 -30.49 14.56
CA THR A 358 7.25 -29.03 14.68
C THR A 358 6.41 -28.44 13.56
N CYS A 359 6.21 -27.12 13.61
CA CYS A 359 5.69 -26.35 12.49
C CYS A 359 6.79 -25.44 11.92
N TYR A 360 7.11 -25.62 10.64
CA TYR A 360 8.14 -24.88 9.91
C TYR A 360 7.54 -23.93 8.88
N SER A 361 8.02 -22.70 8.81
CA SER A 361 7.41 -21.65 7.99
C SER A 361 7.77 -21.72 6.49
N PHE A 362 8.79 -22.50 6.12
CA PHE A 362 9.28 -22.59 4.74
C PHE A 362 8.99 -23.96 4.12
N LYS A 363 9.03 -24.00 2.79
CA LYS A 363 8.85 -25.23 2.03
C LYS A 363 10.11 -26.09 2.13
N ASP A 364 9.92 -27.35 2.48
CA ASP A 364 10.96 -28.34 2.69
C ASP A 364 10.42 -29.74 2.35
N VAL A 365 11.29 -30.65 1.91
CA VAL A 365 10.96 -32.07 1.69
C VAL A 365 10.56 -32.78 3.00
N ASN A 366 11.02 -32.26 4.13
CA ASN A 366 10.66 -32.68 5.48
C ASN A 366 9.25 -32.24 5.92
N ASN A 367 8.49 -31.56 5.05
CA ASN A 367 7.10 -31.21 5.30
C ASN A 367 6.13 -32.26 4.69
N ILE A 368 6.66 -33.29 4.01
CA ILE A 368 5.84 -34.22 3.23
C ILE A 368 5.41 -35.42 4.09
N TRP A 369 4.09 -35.56 4.21
CA TRP A 369 3.43 -36.64 4.92
C TRP A 369 2.62 -37.49 3.95
N GLN A 370 2.63 -38.82 4.13
CA GLN A 370 1.79 -39.73 3.37
C GLN A 370 0.59 -40.16 4.21
N VAL A 371 -0.61 -40.09 3.63
CA VAL A 371 -1.85 -40.57 4.29
C VAL A 371 -1.92 -42.08 4.20
N ARG A 372 -1.85 -42.77 5.33
CA ARG A 372 -1.90 -44.24 5.42
C ARG A 372 -3.13 -44.74 6.16
N PHE A 373 -3.41 -46.04 5.99
CA PHE A 373 -4.49 -46.74 6.68
C PHE A 373 -4.21 -46.85 8.19
N PRO A 374 -5.25 -46.89 9.03
CA PRO A 374 -5.10 -47.01 10.48
C PRO A 374 -4.48 -48.35 10.88
N ARG A 375 -3.80 -48.39 12.04
CA ARG A 375 -3.39 -49.64 12.70
C ARG A 375 -4.57 -50.20 13.49
N SER A 376 -4.87 -51.50 13.34
CA SER A 376 -5.82 -52.20 14.22
C SER A 376 -5.08 -52.88 15.37
N VAL A 377 -5.80 -53.13 16.47
CA VAL A 377 -5.28 -53.94 17.57
C VAL A 377 -4.98 -55.35 17.04
N GLY A 378 -3.71 -55.78 17.08
CA GLY A 378 -3.25 -57.08 16.56
C GLY A 378 -2.56 -57.05 15.19
N ASP A 379 -2.50 -55.89 14.52
CA ASP A 379 -1.75 -55.69 13.26
C ASP A 379 -0.28 -55.27 13.49
N GLU A 380 0.22 -55.35 14.73
CA GLU A 380 1.60 -54.99 15.07
C GLU A 380 2.59 -55.90 14.33
N GLY A 381 3.45 -55.32 13.48
CA GLY A 381 4.39 -56.06 12.65
C GLY A 381 3.83 -56.63 11.35
N GLN A 382 2.58 -56.32 10.97
CA GLN A 382 2.06 -56.66 9.64
C GLN A 382 2.30 -55.51 8.66
N PRO A 383 2.74 -55.80 7.41
CA PRO A 383 2.90 -54.77 6.40
C PRO A 383 1.55 -54.15 6.09
N ASN A 384 1.54 -52.83 5.89
CA ASN A 384 0.34 -52.11 5.51
C ASN A 384 -0.36 -52.80 4.33
N PRO A 385 -1.70 -52.89 4.32
CA PRO A 385 -2.43 -53.47 3.21
C PRO A 385 -1.97 -52.76 1.92
N LYS A 386 -1.30 -53.50 1.03
CA LYS A 386 -0.84 -52.96 -0.25
C LYS A 386 -2.06 -52.39 -0.94
N VAL A 387 -2.05 -51.07 -1.15
CA VAL A 387 -3.14 -50.39 -1.84
C VAL A 387 -3.29 -51.04 -3.20
N ASN A 388 -4.31 -51.87 -3.38
CA ASN A 388 -4.58 -52.53 -4.66
C ASN A 388 -4.57 -51.45 -5.75
N ASN A 389 -3.74 -51.64 -6.78
CA ASN A 389 -3.39 -50.58 -7.73
C ASN A 389 -4.58 -50.01 -8.53
N THR A 390 -5.77 -50.58 -8.41
CA THR A 390 -6.97 -50.23 -9.17
C THR A 390 -8.02 -49.43 -8.41
N PHE A 391 -8.03 -49.42 -7.07
CA PHE A 391 -9.09 -48.75 -6.29
C PHE A 391 -8.56 -47.57 -5.47
N ILE A 392 -9.05 -46.37 -5.79
CA ILE A 392 -8.72 -45.13 -5.09
C ILE A 392 -9.76 -44.92 -3.98
N LYS A 393 -9.33 -45.00 -2.72
CA LYS A 393 -10.17 -44.67 -1.56
C LYS A 393 -9.93 -43.22 -1.15
N TYR A 394 -10.93 -42.37 -1.35
CA TYR A 394 -10.90 -40.99 -0.86
C TYR A 394 -11.06 -40.92 0.65
N VAL A 395 -10.42 -39.93 1.26
CA VAL A 395 -10.49 -39.63 2.69
C VAL A 395 -11.76 -38.84 2.98
N LYS A 396 -12.58 -39.35 3.89
CA LYS A 396 -13.87 -38.77 4.28
C LYS A 396 -13.84 -38.22 5.70
N ASP A 397 -14.84 -37.39 6.00
CA ASP A 397 -15.10 -36.96 7.37
C ASP A 397 -15.31 -38.16 8.30
N GLY A 398 -14.63 -38.16 9.45
CA GLY A 398 -14.66 -39.23 10.43
C GLY A 398 -13.73 -40.42 10.13
N ASP A 399 -13.05 -40.46 8.98
CA ASP A 399 -12.08 -41.51 8.68
C ASP A 399 -10.88 -41.43 9.64
N ILE A 400 -10.36 -42.61 10.00
CA ILE A 400 -9.14 -42.74 10.80
C ILE A 400 -7.97 -42.95 9.85
N ILE A 401 -6.91 -42.17 10.02
CA ILE A 401 -5.71 -42.18 9.21
C ILE A 401 -4.46 -42.31 10.09
N ARG A 402 -3.35 -42.68 9.46
CA ARG A 402 -2.01 -42.42 9.99
C ARG A 402 -1.29 -41.43 9.08
N LEU A 403 -0.54 -40.53 9.67
CA LEU A 403 0.35 -39.62 8.95
C LEU A 403 1.77 -40.16 9.05
N PHE A 404 2.32 -40.56 7.90
CA PHE A 404 3.66 -41.14 7.82
C PHE A 404 4.62 -40.14 7.19
N HIS A 405 5.67 -39.77 7.91
CA HIS A 405 6.68 -38.84 7.42
C HIS A 405 7.61 -39.55 6.43
N LEU A 406 7.63 -39.12 5.16
CA LEU A 406 8.33 -39.85 4.09
C LEU A 406 9.84 -39.81 4.21
N TYR A 407 10.41 -38.73 4.74
CA TYR A 407 11.86 -38.59 4.78
C TYR A 407 12.50 -39.40 5.92
N THR A 408 11.94 -39.33 7.14
CA THR A 408 12.49 -40.07 8.31
C THR A 408 11.78 -41.38 8.59
N MET A 409 10.76 -41.72 7.81
CA MET A 409 10.03 -42.98 7.89
C MET A 409 9.39 -43.24 9.27
N ARG A 410 8.85 -42.19 9.91
CA ARG A 410 8.19 -42.25 11.23
C ARG A 410 6.69 -41.93 11.13
N ASN A 411 5.89 -42.47 12.04
CA ASN A 411 4.47 -42.09 12.17
C ASN A 411 4.33 -40.87 13.08
N LEU A 412 3.35 -40.03 12.79
CA LEU A 412 2.88 -39.01 13.73
C LEU A 412 2.23 -39.69 14.93
N HIS A 413 2.78 -39.45 16.10
CA HIS A 413 2.47 -40.16 17.33
C HIS A 413 2.19 -39.18 18.47
N SER A 414 1.37 -39.58 19.45
CA SER A 414 1.22 -38.86 20.70
C SER A 414 1.04 -39.81 21.87
N HIS A 415 1.58 -39.45 23.02
CA HIS A 415 1.65 -40.28 24.21
C HIS A 415 1.35 -39.45 25.47
N PRO A 416 1.05 -40.08 26.63
CA PRO A 416 0.75 -39.38 27.87
C PRO A 416 2.01 -38.80 28.56
N ILE A 417 2.84 -38.07 27.80
CA ILE A 417 4.00 -37.29 28.26
C ILE A 417 3.72 -35.83 27.95
N ASN A 418 4.02 -34.92 28.89
CA ASN A 418 3.73 -33.49 28.71
C ASN A 418 4.58 -32.89 27.58
N ALA A 419 3.98 -31.97 26.81
CA ALA A 419 4.72 -31.20 25.80
C ALA A 419 5.81 -30.32 26.44
N PRO A 420 6.95 -30.08 25.74
CA PRO A 420 8.14 -29.45 26.33
C PRO A 420 7.92 -27.99 26.74
N ILE A 421 7.12 -27.22 26.01
CA ILE A 421 6.78 -25.83 26.34
C ILE A 421 5.35 -25.77 26.88
N SER A 422 4.39 -26.30 26.13
CA SER A 422 2.98 -26.34 26.50
C SER A 422 2.65 -27.49 27.46
N SER A 423 3.27 -27.52 28.64
CA SER A 423 3.21 -28.64 29.62
C SER A 423 1.79 -29.08 30.06
N LYS A 424 0.76 -28.27 29.84
CA LYS A 424 -0.65 -28.65 30.05
C LYS A 424 -1.17 -29.67 29.03
N ASN A 425 -0.52 -29.77 27.87
CA ASN A 425 -0.90 -30.59 26.74
C ASN A 425 0.03 -31.80 26.58
N TRP A 426 -0.34 -32.76 25.73
CA TRP A 426 0.49 -33.93 25.44
C TRP A 426 1.52 -33.63 24.34
N GLU A 427 2.71 -34.22 24.48
CA GLU A 427 3.77 -34.18 23.48
C GLU A 427 3.33 -34.93 22.21
N VAL A 428 3.71 -34.38 21.05
CA VAL A 428 3.53 -34.99 19.75
C VAL A 428 4.92 -35.26 19.17
N SER A 429 5.14 -36.47 18.69
CA SER A 429 6.45 -36.97 18.29
C SER A 429 6.37 -37.82 17.02
N GLY A 430 7.53 -38.12 16.44
CA GLY A 430 7.68 -39.13 15.40
C GLY A 430 8.14 -40.45 16.02
N TYR A 431 7.35 -41.51 15.89
CA TYR A 431 7.68 -42.83 16.43
C TYR A 431 7.38 -43.98 15.47
N GLY A 432 8.01 -45.13 15.71
CA GLY A 432 7.81 -46.35 14.93
C GLY A 432 8.31 -46.22 13.48
N ASP A 433 7.81 -47.07 12.61
CA ASP A 433 8.01 -47.01 11.16
C ASP A 433 6.77 -47.59 10.45
N ASP A 434 6.91 -48.09 9.22
CA ASP A 434 5.76 -48.68 8.52
C ASP A 434 5.23 -49.95 9.21
N GLU A 435 6.11 -50.74 9.83
CA GLU A 435 5.81 -52.03 10.45
C GLU A 435 5.68 -51.92 11.98
N ILE A 436 6.56 -51.14 12.60
CA ILE A 436 6.65 -50.89 14.05
C ILE A 436 5.80 -49.68 14.42
N GLY A 437 4.95 -49.81 15.43
CA GLY A 437 4.06 -48.75 15.91
C GLY A 437 2.80 -49.32 16.51
N ASP A 438 1.97 -48.47 17.10
CA ASP A 438 0.81 -48.87 17.90
C ASP A 438 -0.45 -48.08 17.51
N VAL A 439 -1.54 -48.30 18.25
CA VAL A 439 -2.81 -47.62 18.01
C VAL A 439 -2.80 -46.12 18.35
N GLN A 440 -1.73 -45.62 18.98
CA GLN A 440 -1.50 -44.19 19.25
C GLN A 440 -0.90 -43.46 18.02
N ASP A 441 -0.68 -44.16 16.91
CA ASP A 441 -0.40 -43.52 15.61
C ASP A 441 -1.68 -43.08 14.87
N ASN A 442 -2.86 -43.45 15.39
CA ASN A 442 -4.14 -43.26 14.70
C ASN A 442 -4.77 -41.90 15.02
N TRP A 443 -5.10 -41.15 13.96
CA TRP A 443 -5.74 -39.85 14.00
C TRP A 443 -7.05 -39.86 13.23
N ARG A 444 -8.16 -39.46 13.86
CA ARG A 444 -9.45 -39.25 13.20
C ARG A 444 -9.49 -37.85 12.59
N ILE A 445 -9.90 -37.77 11.33
CA ILE A 445 -10.16 -36.49 10.66
C ILE A 445 -11.56 -36.03 11.00
N GLU A 446 -11.67 -34.76 11.40
CA GLU A 446 -12.95 -34.09 11.65
C GLU A 446 -13.02 -32.81 10.81
N ILE A 447 -13.91 -32.76 9.82
CA ILE A 447 -14.07 -31.59 8.96
C ILE A 447 -14.77 -30.47 9.76
N VAL A 448 -14.15 -29.30 9.77
CA VAL A 448 -14.70 -28.11 10.45
C VAL A 448 -15.56 -27.31 9.49
N LYS A 449 -14.97 -26.92 8.35
CA LYS A 449 -15.63 -26.14 7.31
C LYS A 449 -14.88 -26.26 6.00
N ASP A 450 -15.59 -26.10 4.89
CA ASP A 450 -14.98 -25.89 3.59
C ASP A 450 -15.39 -24.53 3.03
N VAL A 451 -14.43 -23.83 2.43
CA VAL A 451 -14.63 -22.47 1.92
C VAL A 451 -15.62 -22.43 0.75
N ASN A 452 -15.61 -23.46 -0.10
CA ASN A 452 -16.37 -23.50 -1.34
C ASN A 452 -17.67 -24.31 -1.21
N GLU A 453 -17.72 -25.29 -0.30
CA GLU A 453 -18.83 -26.23 -0.19
C GLU A 453 -19.34 -26.37 1.25
N ARG A 454 -20.61 -26.06 1.49
CA ARG A 454 -21.18 -26.07 2.86
C ARG A 454 -21.20 -27.46 3.51
N ASN A 455 -21.43 -28.51 2.73
CA ASN A 455 -21.58 -29.89 3.22
C ASN A 455 -20.60 -30.83 2.49
N THR A 456 -19.30 -30.55 2.59
CA THR A 456 -18.30 -31.48 2.05
C THR A 456 -18.24 -32.76 2.90
N LYS A 457 -18.17 -33.91 2.24
CA LYS A 457 -17.92 -35.21 2.88
C LYS A 457 -16.48 -35.69 2.74
N HIS A 458 -15.71 -35.05 1.86
CA HIS A 458 -14.34 -35.43 1.54
C HIS A 458 -13.39 -34.29 1.92
N VAL A 459 -12.18 -34.64 2.33
CA VAL A 459 -11.13 -33.65 2.59
C VAL A 459 -10.59 -33.16 1.24
N ARG A 460 -10.67 -31.85 1.03
CA ARG A 460 -10.19 -31.20 -0.19
C ARG A 460 -8.93 -30.38 0.09
N ALA A 461 -8.00 -30.39 -0.86
CA ALA A 461 -6.81 -29.53 -0.79
C ALA A 461 -7.21 -28.05 -0.78
N LEU A 462 -6.51 -27.23 0.01
CA LEU A 462 -6.64 -25.77 0.16
C LEU A 462 -7.96 -25.23 0.72
N THR A 463 -9.10 -25.87 0.47
CA THR A 463 -10.43 -25.33 0.80
C THR A 463 -11.00 -25.88 2.10
N THR A 464 -10.67 -27.12 2.46
CA THR A 464 -11.18 -27.77 3.67
C THR A 464 -10.30 -27.45 4.86
N LEU A 465 -10.90 -26.90 5.93
CA LEU A 465 -10.32 -26.88 7.26
C LEU A 465 -10.81 -28.08 8.04
N PHE A 466 -9.89 -28.82 8.63
CA PHE A 466 -10.17 -30.02 9.41
C PHE A 466 -9.34 -30.04 10.69
N ARG A 467 -9.73 -30.90 11.62
CA ARG A 467 -9.02 -31.21 12.87
C ARG A 467 -8.53 -32.64 12.82
N LEU A 468 -7.45 -32.92 13.55
CA LEU A 468 -6.93 -34.26 13.75
C LEU A 468 -7.10 -34.62 15.22
N ARG A 469 -8.04 -35.52 15.50
CA ARG A 469 -8.29 -36.05 16.85
C ARG A 469 -7.53 -37.34 17.05
N HIS A 470 -6.66 -37.36 18.04
CA HIS A 470 -5.92 -38.55 18.42
C HIS A 470 -6.88 -39.61 18.98
N VAL A 471 -6.90 -40.82 18.41
CA VAL A 471 -7.95 -41.83 18.71
C VAL A 471 -7.84 -42.38 20.13
N TYR A 472 -6.63 -42.60 20.64
CA TYR A 472 -6.43 -43.21 21.96
C TYR A 472 -6.60 -42.21 23.11
N LEU A 473 -5.87 -41.09 23.05
CA LEU A 473 -5.89 -40.03 24.06
C LEU A 473 -7.10 -39.06 23.96
N ASN A 474 -7.86 -39.10 22.86
CA ASN A 474 -8.97 -38.17 22.58
C ASN A 474 -8.59 -36.67 22.64
N CYS A 475 -7.36 -36.33 22.26
CA CYS A 475 -6.84 -34.96 22.22
C CYS A 475 -6.79 -34.43 20.79
N LEU A 476 -6.71 -33.10 20.59
CA LEU A 476 -6.68 -32.47 19.27
C LEU A 476 -5.26 -32.01 18.91
N LEU A 477 -4.78 -32.36 17.71
CA LEU A 477 -3.50 -31.85 17.22
C LEU A 477 -3.58 -30.32 17.06
N ALA A 478 -2.66 -29.61 17.67
CA ALA A 478 -2.63 -28.16 17.70
C ALA A 478 -1.21 -27.62 17.51
N SER A 479 -1.14 -26.41 16.97
CA SER A 479 0.08 -25.63 16.88
C SER A 479 -0.27 -24.16 17.09
N ARG A 480 0.53 -23.47 17.90
CA ARG A 480 0.34 -22.05 18.21
C ARG A 480 1.67 -21.30 18.11
N HIS A 481 1.66 -20.03 18.49
CA HIS A 481 2.82 -19.13 18.43
C HIS A 481 3.97 -19.49 19.40
N GLU A 482 3.83 -20.55 20.19
CA GLU A 482 4.91 -21.02 21.05
C GLU A 482 6.04 -21.58 20.20
N THR A 483 7.25 -21.07 20.42
CA THR A 483 8.44 -21.45 19.66
C THR A 483 9.34 -22.30 20.55
N LEU A 484 9.89 -23.36 19.97
CA LEU A 484 10.86 -24.19 20.64
C LEU A 484 12.17 -23.41 20.85
N PRO A 485 12.96 -23.73 21.89
CA PRO A 485 14.30 -23.17 22.05
C PRO A 485 15.26 -23.58 20.94
N GLU A 486 16.54 -23.22 21.06
CA GLU A 486 17.57 -23.50 20.05
C GLU A 486 17.68 -24.99 19.66
N TRP A 487 17.42 -25.91 20.61
CA TRP A 487 17.43 -27.35 20.34
C TRP A 487 16.33 -27.80 19.36
N GLY A 488 15.28 -26.99 19.18
CA GLY A 488 14.19 -27.18 18.22
C GLY A 488 14.22 -26.14 17.10
N TYR A 489 15.39 -25.53 16.84
CA TYR A 489 15.64 -24.58 15.74
C TYR A 489 14.71 -23.36 15.71
N LYS A 490 14.15 -22.94 16.86
CA LYS A 490 13.16 -21.84 16.92
C LYS A 490 11.91 -22.08 16.06
N GLN A 491 11.60 -23.34 15.77
CA GLN A 491 10.38 -23.74 15.08
C GLN A 491 9.18 -23.74 16.03
N GLN A 492 7.96 -23.71 15.49
CA GLN A 492 6.74 -23.71 16.30
C GLN A 492 6.50 -25.09 16.94
N GLU A 493 6.08 -25.09 18.20
CA GLU A 493 5.71 -26.31 18.93
C GLU A 493 4.42 -26.91 18.37
N VAL A 494 4.42 -28.23 18.18
CA VAL A 494 3.23 -29.02 17.90
C VAL A 494 2.91 -29.87 19.13
N TYR A 495 1.66 -29.81 19.58
CA TYR A 495 1.20 -30.51 20.77
C TYR A 495 -0.21 -31.08 20.56
N CYS A 496 -0.63 -32.00 21.43
CA CYS A 496 -2.00 -32.53 21.42
C CYS A 496 -2.78 -31.91 22.59
N SER A 497 -3.70 -31.00 22.26
CA SER A 497 -4.53 -30.26 23.21
C SER A 497 -5.45 -31.19 23.97
N ARG A 498 -5.38 -31.15 25.31
CA ARG A 498 -6.28 -31.90 26.19
C ARG A 498 -7.67 -31.28 26.27
N ASP A 499 -7.75 -29.99 25.99
CA ASP A 499 -9.00 -29.26 25.98
C ASP A 499 -9.78 -29.60 24.71
N ASP A 500 -11.02 -30.08 24.87
CA ASP A 500 -11.91 -30.44 23.77
C ASP A 500 -12.68 -29.23 23.23
N ASP A 501 -12.03 -28.07 23.19
CA ASP A 501 -12.61 -26.85 22.63
C ASP A 501 -12.61 -26.94 21.10
N LEU A 502 -13.79 -27.27 20.56
CA LEU A 502 -14.01 -27.42 19.12
C LEU A 502 -13.94 -26.09 18.35
N GLU A 503 -13.98 -24.95 19.05
CA GLU A 503 -13.87 -23.61 18.45
C GLU A 503 -12.42 -23.09 18.46
N ASP A 504 -11.48 -23.79 19.10
CA ASP A 504 -10.08 -23.36 19.13
C ASP A 504 -9.43 -23.45 17.75
N SER A 505 -9.17 -22.27 17.18
CA SER A 505 -8.48 -22.10 15.90
C SER A 505 -7.08 -22.72 15.84
N SER A 506 -6.40 -22.94 16.97
CA SER A 506 -5.06 -23.55 17.00
C SER A 506 -5.06 -25.02 16.56
N THR A 507 -6.23 -25.66 16.60
CA THR A 507 -6.45 -27.06 16.21
C THR A 507 -6.80 -27.23 14.72
N PHE A 508 -7.01 -26.13 13.99
CA PHE A 508 -7.44 -26.20 12.60
C PHE A 508 -6.24 -26.39 11.68
N TRP A 509 -6.37 -27.32 10.75
CA TRP A 509 -5.38 -27.65 9.75
C TRP A 509 -5.99 -27.60 8.35
N SER A 510 -5.13 -27.38 7.36
CA SER A 510 -5.49 -27.38 5.95
C SER A 510 -4.42 -28.09 5.15
N ILE A 511 -4.78 -28.65 4.01
CA ILE A 511 -3.81 -29.29 3.12
C ILE A 511 -3.31 -28.26 2.13
N GLU A 512 -2.01 -27.99 2.15
CA GLU A 512 -1.39 -26.99 1.29
C GLU A 512 -1.02 -27.59 -0.06
N GLU A 513 -0.15 -28.60 -0.07
CA GLU A 513 0.28 -29.30 -1.28
C GLU A 513 -0.26 -30.73 -1.28
N HIS A 514 -0.63 -31.20 -2.47
CA HIS A 514 -1.14 -32.56 -2.65
C HIS A 514 -0.60 -33.15 -3.94
N HIS A 515 0.09 -34.28 -3.82
CA HIS A 515 0.63 -35.05 -4.93
C HIS A 515 0.15 -36.50 -4.87
N ASN A 516 -0.46 -36.96 -5.96
CA ASN A 516 -0.83 -38.35 -6.17
C ASN A 516 -0.95 -38.64 -7.66
N GLU A 517 -0.06 -39.48 -8.20
CA GLU A 517 -0.01 -39.84 -9.63
C GLU A 517 -1.30 -40.50 -10.14
N LYS A 518 -2.09 -41.10 -9.23
CA LYS A 518 -3.34 -41.78 -9.58
C LYS A 518 -4.52 -40.81 -9.71
N LEU A 519 -4.37 -39.56 -9.28
CA LEU A 519 -5.43 -38.56 -9.29
C LEU A 519 -5.21 -37.53 -10.40
N PRO A 520 -6.27 -37.09 -11.09
CA PRO A 520 -6.14 -36.00 -12.05
C PRO A 520 -5.83 -34.68 -11.34
N PRO A 521 -5.13 -33.75 -12.00
CA PRO A 521 -4.96 -32.40 -11.47
C PRO A 521 -6.31 -31.70 -11.32
N ALA A 522 -6.36 -30.66 -10.47
CA ALA A 522 -7.59 -29.89 -10.29
C ALA A 522 -8.08 -29.25 -11.60
N PRO A 523 -9.41 -29.14 -11.80
CA PRO A 523 -9.97 -28.41 -12.93
C PRO A 523 -9.72 -26.90 -12.78
N ASP A 524 -9.71 -26.20 -13.91
CA ASP A 524 -9.61 -24.74 -13.95
C ASP A 524 -10.73 -24.11 -13.11
N ASN A 525 -10.35 -23.21 -12.19
CA ASN A 525 -11.21 -22.55 -11.19
C ASN A 525 -11.58 -23.35 -9.92
N ALA A 526 -10.96 -24.50 -9.64
CA ALA A 526 -11.21 -25.22 -8.39
C ALA A 526 -10.88 -24.40 -7.12
N TYR A 527 -9.90 -23.50 -7.22
CA TYR A 527 -9.31 -22.76 -6.09
C TYR A 527 -9.59 -21.25 -6.17
N LYS A 528 -10.87 -20.86 -6.22
CA LYS A 528 -11.26 -19.44 -6.14
C LYS A 528 -11.28 -18.95 -4.70
N SER A 529 -10.62 -17.83 -4.44
CA SER A 529 -10.65 -17.13 -3.16
C SER A 529 -11.54 -15.87 -3.24
N SER A 530 -12.12 -15.48 -2.10
CA SER A 530 -12.92 -14.26 -2.01
C SER A 530 -12.03 -13.03 -1.86
N PHE A 531 -12.33 -11.96 -2.61
CA PHE A 531 -11.60 -10.68 -2.51
C PHE A 531 -11.56 -10.15 -1.07
N PHE A 532 -12.69 -10.13 -0.35
CA PHE A 532 -12.74 -9.57 1.00
C PHE A 532 -11.94 -10.39 2.01
N GLN A 533 -11.87 -11.71 1.83
CA GLN A 533 -11.03 -12.57 2.66
C GLN A 533 -9.54 -12.27 2.40
N ASN A 534 -9.14 -12.15 1.14
CA ASN A 534 -7.77 -11.82 0.76
C ASN A 534 -7.38 -10.40 1.21
N PHE A 535 -8.30 -9.44 1.09
CA PHE A 535 -8.13 -8.07 1.55
C PHE A 535 -7.93 -8.01 3.07
N ALA A 536 -8.79 -8.69 3.85
CA ALA A 536 -8.64 -8.75 5.30
C ALA A 536 -7.33 -9.46 5.70
N HIS A 537 -7.02 -10.58 5.06
CA HIS A 537 -5.80 -11.34 5.32
C HIS A 537 -4.56 -10.48 5.08
N LEU A 538 -4.45 -9.85 3.90
CA LEU A 538 -3.31 -9.01 3.56
C LEU A 538 -3.13 -7.86 4.57
N ASN A 539 -4.21 -7.17 4.95
CA ASN A 539 -4.14 -6.08 5.92
C ASN A 539 -3.72 -6.55 7.32
N ILE A 540 -4.15 -7.73 7.74
CA ILE A 540 -3.74 -8.31 9.02
C ILE A 540 -2.26 -8.68 8.99
N VAL A 541 -1.79 -9.28 7.90
CA VAL A 541 -0.36 -9.59 7.72
C VAL A 541 0.46 -8.30 7.65
N MET A 542 0.00 -7.26 6.96
CA MET A 542 0.62 -5.92 6.97
C MET A 542 0.75 -5.36 8.40
N TRP A 543 -0.31 -5.50 9.21
CA TRP A 543 -0.29 -5.08 10.62
C TRP A 543 0.71 -5.88 11.46
N TYR A 544 0.73 -7.20 11.35
CA TYR A 544 1.68 -8.05 12.06
C TYR A 544 3.13 -7.77 11.64
N SER A 545 3.39 -7.65 10.34
CA SER A 545 4.73 -7.30 9.83
C SER A 545 5.17 -5.91 10.29
N ASN A 546 4.26 -4.94 10.36
CA ASN A 546 4.58 -3.62 10.89
C ASN A 546 4.92 -3.66 12.38
N ASN A 547 4.22 -4.49 13.18
CA ASN A 547 4.56 -4.68 14.59
C ASN A 547 5.85 -5.49 14.80
N ALA A 548 6.26 -6.27 13.80
CA ALA A 548 7.53 -7.01 13.81
C ALA A 548 8.73 -6.14 13.43
N LEU A 549 8.53 -4.92 12.89
CA LEU A 549 9.59 -3.94 12.57
C LEU A 549 10.10 -3.20 13.82
N ILE A 550 10.09 -3.85 14.99
CA ILE A 550 10.73 -3.30 16.18
C ILE A 550 12.24 -3.54 16.03
N PRO A 551 13.07 -2.48 16.00
CA PRO A 551 14.51 -2.64 15.89
C PRO A 551 15.04 -3.40 17.11
N ASP A 552 15.94 -4.34 16.85
CA ASP A 552 16.68 -5.03 17.91
C ASP A 552 17.50 -3.99 18.71
N PRO A 553 17.29 -3.86 20.03
CA PRO A 553 18.01 -2.89 20.84
C PRO A 553 19.54 -3.09 20.82
N ASP A 554 20.00 -4.30 20.51
CA ASP A 554 21.43 -4.63 20.45
C ASP A 554 22.04 -4.35 19.06
N LYS A 555 21.22 -4.01 18.06
CA LYS A 555 21.65 -3.66 16.72
C LYS A 555 21.70 -2.14 16.54
N ASP A 556 22.91 -1.59 16.38
CA ASP A 556 23.08 -0.17 16.10
C ASP A 556 22.64 0.15 14.66
N ASP A 557 21.54 0.90 14.53
CA ASP A 557 21.01 1.40 13.26
C ASP A 557 21.46 2.85 13.04
N ILE A 558 22.54 3.02 12.28
CA ILE A 558 23.14 4.31 11.95
C ILE A 558 22.25 5.22 11.08
N LEU A 559 21.15 4.71 10.55
CA LEU A 559 20.21 5.43 9.68
C LEU A 559 18.95 5.87 10.44
N ALA A 560 18.64 5.21 11.55
CA ALA A 560 17.51 5.54 12.39
C ALA A 560 17.71 6.90 13.10
N SER A 561 16.61 7.61 13.34
CA SER A 561 16.58 8.86 14.13
C SER A 561 15.40 8.87 15.08
N LYS A 562 15.48 9.68 16.13
CA LYS A 562 14.42 9.79 17.15
C LYS A 562 13.49 10.97 16.84
N PRO A 563 12.18 10.87 17.15
CA PRO A 563 11.23 11.98 16.97
C PRO A 563 11.64 13.30 17.63
N THR A 564 12.41 13.24 18.73
CA THR A 564 12.93 14.42 19.44
C THR A 564 14.00 15.18 18.66
N GLU A 565 14.65 14.53 17.69
CA GLU A 565 15.76 15.09 16.89
C GLU A 565 15.24 15.88 15.67
N TRP A 566 14.03 15.58 15.22
CA TRP A 566 13.47 16.14 13.99
C TRP A 566 13.25 17.66 14.07
N PRO A 567 12.62 18.24 15.11
CA PRO A 567 12.31 19.67 15.12
C PRO A 567 13.54 20.57 15.11
N MET A 568 14.63 20.13 15.75
CA MET A 568 15.90 20.85 15.77
C MET A 568 16.82 20.50 14.61
N VAL A 569 16.46 19.50 13.81
CA VAL A 569 17.26 19.00 12.69
C VAL A 569 18.67 18.63 13.15
N SER A 570 18.78 17.97 14.31
CA SER A 570 20.08 17.64 14.93
C SER A 570 20.81 16.51 14.20
N VAL A 571 20.06 15.65 13.54
CA VAL A 571 20.55 14.54 12.71
C VAL A 571 19.87 14.63 11.35
N GLY A 572 20.61 14.34 10.28
CA GLY A 572 20.07 14.18 8.94
C GLY A 572 20.33 12.77 8.42
N LEU A 573 19.76 12.45 7.27
CA LEU A 573 19.82 11.11 6.68
C LEU A 573 20.73 11.10 5.45
N ARG A 574 21.70 10.18 5.44
CA ARG A 574 22.56 9.94 4.26
C ARG A 574 21.80 9.07 3.27
N MET A 575 21.58 9.58 2.05
CA MET A 575 20.73 8.88 1.09
C MET A 575 21.49 7.99 0.09
N CYS A 576 22.81 8.06 0.05
CA CYS A 576 23.64 7.25 -0.85
C CYS A 576 25.03 7.02 -0.24
N SER A 577 25.87 6.22 -0.91
CA SER A 577 27.27 6.06 -0.52
C SER A 577 28.04 7.37 -0.72
N TRP A 578 29.02 7.62 0.15
CA TRP A 578 29.80 8.86 0.20
C TRP A 578 31.20 8.71 -0.42
N ASP A 579 31.29 7.91 -1.48
CA ASP A 579 32.52 7.74 -2.25
C ASP A 579 32.87 9.02 -3.02
N ASN A 580 34.14 9.18 -3.39
CA ASN A 580 34.62 10.40 -4.06
C ASN A 580 34.05 10.58 -5.47
N GLU A 581 33.66 9.48 -6.12
CA GLU A 581 33.10 9.48 -7.48
C GLU A 581 31.59 9.76 -7.52
N ASN A 582 30.91 9.69 -6.36
CA ASN A 582 29.45 9.78 -6.28
C ASN A 582 28.99 11.17 -5.88
N ILE A 583 27.86 11.59 -6.45
CA ILE A 583 27.14 12.77 -5.98
C ILE A 583 26.43 12.39 -4.68
N LYS A 584 26.77 13.12 -3.61
CA LYS A 584 26.30 12.85 -2.26
C LYS A 584 24.99 13.60 -2.01
N PHE A 585 23.96 12.87 -1.59
CA PHE A 585 22.68 13.44 -1.16
C PHE A 585 22.51 13.27 0.35
N TYR A 586 22.07 14.33 0.99
CA TYR A 586 21.86 14.38 2.43
C TYR A 586 20.52 15.04 2.71
N LEU A 587 19.63 14.30 3.36
CA LEU A 587 18.32 14.79 3.73
C LEU A 587 18.45 15.54 5.06
N MET A 588 18.30 16.86 4.99
CA MET A 588 18.32 17.74 6.14
C MET A 588 17.40 18.92 5.89
N GLY A 589 16.54 19.23 6.86
CA GLY A 589 15.65 20.39 6.80
C GLY A 589 16.44 21.69 6.74
N ASN A 590 15.86 22.73 6.14
CA ASN A 590 16.49 24.05 6.21
C ASN A 590 16.29 24.65 7.62
N PRO A 591 17.33 24.88 8.44
CA PRO A 591 17.17 25.38 9.80
C PRO A 591 16.41 26.72 9.87
N SER A 592 16.57 27.57 8.85
CA SER A 592 15.85 28.84 8.71
C SER A 592 14.33 28.68 8.51
N VAL A 593 13.87 27.49 8.15
CA VAL A 593 12.43 27.15 8.04
C VAL A 593 12.00 26.34 9.26
N TRP A 594 12.79 25.33 9.64
CA TRP A 594 12.45 24.39 10.71
C TRP A 594 12.45 25.02 12.10
N TRP A 595 13.48 25.77 12.47
CA TRP A 595 13.54 26.36 13.82
C TRP A 595 12.47 27.42 14.04
N PRO A 596 12.19 28.36 13.10
CA PRO A 596 11.07 29.27 13.25
C PRO A 596 9.72 28.55 13.25
N SER A 597 9.56 27.49 12.45
CA SER A 597 8.34 26.66 12.47
C SER A 597 8.13 26.01 13.84
N PHE A 598 9.15 25.39 14.42
CA PHE A 598 9.07 24.81 15.76
C PHE A 598 8.82 25.87 16.85
N ALA A 599 9.54 26.99 16.79
CA ALA A 599 9.30 28.12 17.69
C ALA A 599 7.87 28.67 17.56
N SER A 600 7.30 28.69 16.36
CA SER A 600 5.91 29.09 16.12
C SER A 600 4.91 28.15 16.81
N ILE A 601 5.17 26.84 16.85
CA ILE A 601 4.32 25.86 17.55
C ILE A 601 4.37 26.09 19.07
N VAL A 602 5.56 26.29 19.63
CA VAL A 602 5.73 26.54 21.08
C VAL A 602 5.07 27.86 21.47
N THR A 603 5.36 28.94 20.74
CA THR A 603 4.76 30.26 21.00
C THR A 603 3.25 30.25 20.85
N PHE A 604 2.71 29.60 19.81
CA PHE A 604 1.27 29.46 19.61
C PHE A 604 0.60 28.68 20.76
N SER A 605 1.22 27.60 21.23
CA SER A 605 0.72 26.82 22.37
C SER A 605 0.68 27.65 23.65
N LEU A 606 1.73 28.44 23.93
CA LEU A 606 1.77 29.37 25.06
C LEU A 606 0.70 30.46 24.93
N LEU A 607 0.53 31.02 23.73
CA LEU A 607 -0.51 32.02 23.47
C LEU A 607 -1.91 31.46 23.72
N ILE A 608 -2.21 30.24 23.28
CA ILE A 608 -3.50 29.57 23.56
C ILE A 608 -3.74 29.48 25.07
N ILE A 609 -2.73 29.06 25.84
CA ILE A 609 -2.84 28.97 27.31
C ILE A 609 -3.13 30.36 27.91
N ILE A 610 -2.39 31.38 27.50
CA ILE A 610 -2.57 32.76 27.97
C ILE A 610 -3.98 33.27 27.64
N TYR A 611 -4.42 33.13 26.38
CA TYR A 611 -5.75 33.57 25.95
C TYR A 611 -6.86 32.80 26.67
N THR A 612 -6.69 31.51 26.93
CA THR A 612 -7.67 30.71 27.68
C THR A 612 -7.77 31.19 29.14
N ILE A 613 -6.65 31.51 29.79
CA ILE A 613 -6.63 32.07 31.14
C ILE A 613 -7.32 33.44 31.17
N ARG A 614 -7.03 34.30 30.18
CA ARG A 614 -7.64 35.64 30.05
C ARG A 614 -9.14 35.56 29.80
N LEU A 615 -9.58 34.64 28.94
CA LEU A 615 -10.99 34.36 28.71
C LEU A 615 -11.70 33.93 30.00
N LYS A 616 -11.12 33.02 30.78
CA LYS A 616 -11.65 32.63 32.10
C LYS A 616 -11.72 33.79 33.10
N ARG A 617 -10.82 34.78 32.96
CA ARG A 617 -10.82 36.03 33.72
C ARG A 617 -11.74 37.11 33.13
N GLN A 618 -12.61 36.76 32.18
CA GLN A 618 -13.57 37.67 31.53
C GLN A 618 -12.90 38.81 30.75
N VAL A 619 -11.65 38.62 30.32
CA VAL A 619 -10.98 39.54 29.39
C VAL A 619 -11.26 39.08 27.97
N ILE A 620 -11.95 39.91 27.19
CA ILE A 620 -12.34 39.61 25.81
C ILE A 620 -11.23 40.11 24.87
N ASP A 621 -10.31 39.21 24.52
CA ASP A 621 -9.20 39.53 23.61
C ASP A 621 -9.58 39.39 22.13
N MET A 622 -10.51 38.48 21.81
CA MET A 622 -11.02 38.25 20.46
C MET A 622 -12.53 38.53 20.48
N SER A 623 -12.95 39.66 19.93
CA SER A 623 -14.37 39.88 19.67
C SER A 623 -14.83 38.87 18.62
N PRO A 624 -15.98 38.18 18.79
CA PRO A 624 -16.56 37.38 17.72
C PRO A 624 -16.67 38.25 16.47
N GLY A 625 -16.01 37.84 15.39
CA GLY A 625 -16.14 38.54 14.11
C GLY A 625 -17.61 38.60 13.71
N ARG A 626 -18.07 39.79 13.32
CA ARG A 626 -19.39 39.98 12.70
C ARG A 626 -19.52 39.17 11.41
#